data_AF-L8LSZ6-F1
#
_entry.id   AF-L8LSZ6-F1
#
_cell.length_a   1.000
_cell.length_b   1.000
_cell.length_c   1.000
_cell.angle_alpha   90.00
_cell.angle_beta   90.00
_cell.angle_gamma   90.00
#
_symmetry.space_group_name_H-M   'P 1'
#
loop_
_entity.id
_entity.type
_entity.pdbx_description
1 polymer ?
#
loop_
_entity_poly.entity_id
_entity_poly.type
_entity_poly.pdbx_seq_one_letter_code
_entity_poly.pdbx_strand_id
1 'polypeptide(L)'
;GLNKSILSVGFGAINQMIAYKIEDKGGLMLMLDTKKIKPSQRCPNCGAVHKDWANLSNRDHLCSDCGFKIPRDKGSAMVMYNVATNKQPGLGTSLDNLGCSSSTSKTSKRKHTGSLKQLGQVKRQKRSYQA
;
A
#
# COMPACT_ATOMS: atom_id res chain seq x y z
N GLY A 1 -7.89 -0.80 -27.46
CA GLY A 1 -6.47 -0.78 -27.04
C GLY A 1 -6.36 -0.87 -25.53
N LEU A 2 -5.25 -1.43 -25.03
CA LEU A 2 -5.02 -1.73 -23.61
C LEU A 2 -5.24 -0.51 -22.68
N ASN A 3 -4.84 0.68 -23.11
CA ASN A 3 -5.04 1.92 -22.33
C ASN A 3 -6.53 2.23 -22.10
N LYS A 4 -7.38 2.01 -23.13
CA LYS A 4 -8.83 2.23 -23.02
C LYS A 4 -9.47 1.22 -22.07
N SER A 5 -9.03 -0.04 -22.10
CA SER A 5 -9.54 -1.08 -21.18
C SER A 5 -9.08 -0.86 -19.74
N ILE A 6 -7.86 -0.36 -19.52
CA ILE A 6 -7.39 0.02 -18.17
C ILE A 6 -8.21 1.21 -17.64
N LEU A 7 -8.41 2.24 -18.47
CA LEU A 7 -9.20 3.40 -18.09
C LEU A 7 -10.67 3.04 -17.81
N SER A 8 -11.26 2.13 -18.60
CA SER A 8 -12.66 1.71 -18.39
C SER A 8 -12.90 0.96 -17.08
N VAL A 9 -11.87 0.30 -16.53
CA VAL A 9 -11.99 -0.36 -15.22
C VAL A 9 -11.88 0.65 -14.07
N GLY A 10 -11.23 1.80 -14.27
CA GLY A 10 -11.26 2.90 -13.32
C GLY A 10 -10.49 2.64 -12.00
N PHE A 11 -9.46 1.79 -12.02
CA PHE A 11 -8.68 1.43 -10.82
C PHE A 11 -8.19 2.63 -10.00
N GLY A 12 -7.77 3.71 -10.67
CA GLY A 12 -7.33 4.93 -10.00
C GLY A 12 -8.44 5.65 -9.23
N ALA A 13 -9.67 5.67 -9.77
CA ALA A 13 -10.82 6.27 -9.09
C ALA A 13 -11.31 5.38 -7.94
N ILE A 14 -11.38 4.06 -8.16
CA ILE A 14 -11.77 3.08 -7.14
C ILE A 14 -10.83 3.16 -5.93
N ASN A 15 -9.51 3.19 -6.16
CA ASN A 15 -8.53 3.30 -5.07
C ASN A 15 -8.69 4.59 -4.27
N GLN A 16 -8.98 5.72 -4.93
CA GLN A 16 -9.23 7.00 -4.23
C GLN A 16 -10.49 6.96 -3.38
N MET A 17 -11.58 6.41 -3.90
CA MET A 17 -12.84 6.31 -3.16
C MET A 17 -12.73 5.37 -1.96
N ILE A 18 -12.01 4.25 -2.12
CA ILE A 18 -11.72 3.32 -1.03
C ILE A 18 -10.84 4.00 0.03
N ALA A 19 -9.76 4.66 -0.36
CA ALA A 19 -8.88 5.38 0.56
C ALA A 19 -9.65 6.41 1.40
N TYR A 20 -10.44 7.25 0.74
CA TYR A 20 -11.29 8.24 1.40
C TYR A 20 -12.22 7.61 2.44
N LYS A 21 -12.93 6.53 2.09
CA LYS A 21 -13.87 5.87 3.03
C LYS A 21 -13.17 5.12 4.16
N ILE A 22 -11.99 4.57 3.94
CA ILE A 22 -11.17 3.94 4.98
C ILE A 22 -10.66 5.00 5.96
N GLU A 23 -10.14 6.11 5.45
CA GLU A 23 -9.63 7.24 6.27
C GLU A 23 -10.74 7.89 7.10
N ASP A 24 -11.95 8.06 6.54
CA ASP A 24 -13.13 8.57 7.24
C ASP A 24 -13.53 7.72 8.47
N LYS A 25 -13.24 6.42 8.42
CA LYS A 25 -13.47 5.48 9.52
C LYS A 25 -12.27 5.34 10.47
N GLY A 26 -11.22 6.13 10.28
CA GLY A 26 -9.97 6.03 11.04
C GLY A 26 -9.10 4.83 10.67
N GLY A 27 -9.36 4.19 9.54
CA GLY A 27 -8.60 3.06 9.03
C GLY A 27 -7.35 3.46 8.25
N LEU A 28 -6.56 2.46 7.86
CA LEU A 28 -5.32 2.61 7.12
C LEU A 28 -5.40 1.87 5.78
N MET A 29 -5.00 2.53 4.69
CA MET A 29 -4.84 1.89 3.38
C MET A 29 -3.36 1.79 3.03
N LEU A 30 -2.91 0.58 2.70
CA LEU A 30 -1.54 0.30 2.29
C LEU A 30 -1.49 -0.01 0.80
N MET A 31 -0.64 0.72 0.08
CA MET A 31 -0.34 0.46 -1.32
C MET A 31 1.05 -0.15 -1.45
N LEU A 32 1.10 -1.42 -1.86
CA LEU A 32 2.33 -2.18 -2.01
C LEU A 32 2.79 -2.21 -3.47
N ASP A 33 4.11 -2.24 -3.70
CA ASP A 33 4.69 -2.33 -5.05
C ASP A 33 4.50 -3.74 -5.65
N THR A 34 3.41 -3.90 -6.39
CA THR A 34 3.03 -5.19 -7.00
C THR A 34 4.01 -5.66 -8.08
N LYS A 35 4.82 -4.78 -8.67
CA LYS A 35 5.86 -5.17 -9.66
C LYS A 35 7.00 -5.93 -8.98
N LYS A 36 7.39 -5.50 -7.78
CA LYS A 36 8.41 -6.18 -6.96
C LYS A 36 7.85 -7.45 -6.31
N ILE A 37 6.64 -7.35 -5.76
CA ILE A 37 6.03 -8.46 -4.98
C ILE A 37 5.59 -9.62 -5.87
N LYS A 38 5.04 -9.31 -7.06
CA LYS A 38 4.48 -10.28 -8.02
C LYS A 38 3.41 -11.20 -7.40
N PRO A 39 2.35 -10.67 -6.79
CA PRO A 39 1.40 -11.46 -6.00
C PRO A 39 0.69 -12.56 -6.78
N SER A 40 0.40 -12.35 -8.08
CA SER A 40 -0.24 -13.36 -8.93
C SER A 40 0.70 -14.44 -9.45
N GLN A 41 2.00 -14.31 -9.22
CA GLN A 41 3.02 -15.26 -9.66
C GLN A 41 3.75 -15.91 -8.49
N ARG A 42 3.59 -15.38 -7.27
CA ARG A 42 4.32 -15.81 -6.08
C ARG A 42 3.50 -16.83 -5.29
N CYS A 43 4.13 -17.93 -4.91
CA CYS A 43 3.51 -18.89 -4.01
C CYS A 43 3.42 -18.29 -2.60
N PRO A 44 2.22 -18.24 -1.98
CA PRO A 44 2.07 -17.72 -0.61
C PRO A 44 2.72 -18.64 0.44
N ASN A 45 2.91 -19.92 0.13
CA ASN A 45 3.43 -20.92 1.07
C ASN A 45 4.96 -20.97 1.11
N CYS A 46 5.65 -21.04 -0.03
CA CYS A 46 7.12 -21.15 -0.08
C CYS A 46 7.81 -19.90 -0.65
N GLY A 47 7.08 -18.98 -1.26
CA GLY A 47 7.64 -17.73 -1.78
C GLY A 47 8.24 -17.81 -3.18
N ALA A 48 8.28 -18.99 -3.79
CA ALA A 48 8.72 -19.19 -5.17
C ALA A 48 7.89 -18.37 -6.17
N VAL A 49 8.50 -17.95 -7.27
CA VAL A 49 7.84 -17.15 -8.32
C VAL A 49 7.75 -17.95 -9.61
N HIS A 50 6.53 -18.21 -10.05
CA HIS A 50 6.19 -18.98 -11.24
C HIS A 50 5.70 -18.03 -12.35
N LYS A 51 6.48 -17.89 -13.43
CA LYS A 51 6.15 -16.95 -14.52
C LYS A 51 4.93 -17.40 -15.32
N ASP A 52 4.72 -18.70 -15.44
CA ASP A 52 3.59 -19.35 -16.11
C ASP A 52 2.24 -19.05 -15.43
N TRP A 53 2.24 -18.72 -14.14
CA TRP A 53 1.05 -18.26 -13.42
C TRP A 53 0.54 -16.89 -13.90
N ALA A 54 1.34 -16.14 -14.66
CA ALA A 54 0.92 -14.86 -15.25
C ALA A 54 -0.17 -15.03 -16.32
N ASN A 55 -0.37 -16.23 -16.86
CA ASN A 55 -1.42 -16.49 -17.84
C ASN A 55 -2.81 -16.43 -17.18
N LEU A 56 -3.67 -15.52 -17.66
CA LEU A 56 -4.99 -15.29 -17.07
C LEU A 56 -5.95 -16.48 -17.18
N SER A 57 -5.72 -17.39 -18.12
CA SER A 57 -6.48 -18.64 -18.27
C SER A 57 -6.24 -19.61 -17.11
N ASN A 58 -5.11 -19.48 -16.41
CA ASN A 58 -4.78 -20.29 -15.24
C ASN A 58 -5.53 -19.74 -14.02
N ARG A 59 -6.65 -20.37 -13.66
CA ARG A 59 -7.48 -19.98 -12.51
C ARG A 59 -7.08 -20.64 -11.20
N ASP A 60 -6.40 -21.78 -11.29
CA ASP A 60 -5.81 -22.49 -10.17
C ASP A 60 -4.29 -22.57 -10.32
N HIS A 61 -3.60 -22.48 -9.20
CA HIS A 61 -2.16 -22.55 -9.11
C HIS A 61 -1.75 -23.80 -8.34
N LEU A 62 -0.79 -24.53 -8.90
CA LEU A 62 -0.10 -25.63 -8.25
C LEU A 62 1.39 -25.29 -8.24
N CYS A 63 1.97 -25.15 -7.05
CA CYS A 63 3.38 -24.82 -6.90
C CYS A 63 4.25 -26.03 -7.20
N SER A 64 5.15 -25.92 -8.19
CA SER A 64 6.14 -26.96 -8.52
C SER A 64 7.13 -27.25 -7.38
N ASP A 65 7.35 -26.26 -6.51
CA ASP A 65 8.45 -26.31 -5.53
C ASP A 65 8.00 -26.84 -4.17
N CYS A 66 6.73 -26.67 -3.81
CA CYS A 66 6.18 -27.13 -2.52
C CYS A 66 4.84 -27.87 -2.61
N GLY A 67 4.28 -28.08 -3.81
CA GLY A 67 3.02 -28.79 -4.02
C GLY A 67 1.75 -28.04 -3.56
N PHE A 68 1.88 -26.81 -3.05
CA PHE A 68 0.74 -26.02 -2.58
C PHE A 68 -0.23 -25.68 -3.72
N LYS A 69 -1.52 -25.97 -3.52
CA LYS A 69 -2.60 -25.71 -4.49
C LYS A 69 -3.56 -24.63 -3.99
N ILE A 70 -3.84 -23.63 -4.81
CA ILE A 70 -4.73 -22.52 -4.44
C ILE A 70 -5.35 -21.84 -5.67
N PRO A 71 -6.60 -21.33 -5.59
CA PRO A 71 -7.12 -20.45 -6.63
C PRO A 71 -6.27 -19.16 -6.74
N ARG A 72 -6.01 -18.69 -7.97
CA ARG A 72 -5.14 -17.53 -8.25
C ARG A 72 -5.47 -16.31 -7.42
N ASP A 73 -6.75 -15.94 -7.37
CA ASP A 73 -7.18 -14.69 -6.74
C ASP A 73 -7.01 -14.77 -5.20
N LYS A 74 -7.27 -15.95 -4.61
CA LYS A 74 -7.02 -16.23 -3.19
C LYS A 74 -5.52 -16.24 -2.88
N GLY A 75 -4.71 -16.84 -3.75
CA GLY A 75 -3.25 -16.84 -3.62
C GLY A 75 -2.67 -15.44 -3.65
N SER A 76 -3.12 -14.62 -4.60
CA SER A 76 -2.70 -13.22 -4.72
C SER A 76 -3.02 -12.40 -3.47
N ALA A 77 -4.23 -12.56 -2.92
CA ALA A 77 -4.63 -11.90 -1.68
C ALA A 77 -3.78 -12.35 -0.48
N MET A 78 -3.50 -13.65 -0.38
CA MET A 78 -2.69 -14.22 0.70
C MET A 78 -1.24 -13.70 0.63
N VAL A 79 -0.64 -13.60 -0.55
CA VAL A 79 0.68 -12.98 -0.71
C VAL A 79 0.67 -11.52 -0.23
N MET A 80 -0.32 -10.73 -0.64
CA MET A 80 -0.41 -9.31 -0.23
C MET A 80 -0.56 -9.17 1.29
N TYR A 81 -1.37 -10.02 1.92
CA TYR A 81 -1.52 -10.08 3.38
C TYR A 81 -0.21 -10.48 4.08
N ASN A 82 0.45 -11.53 3.60
CA ASN A 82 1.71 -11.99 4.14
C ASN A 82 2.80 -10.90 4.04
N VAL A 83 2.84 -10.16 2.92
CA VAL A 83 3.76 -9.04 2.77
C VAL A 83 3.46 -7.95 3.79
N ALA A 84 2.19 -7.52 3.90
CA ALA A 84 1.78 -6.49 4.85
C ALA A 84 2.07 -6.86 6.32
N THR A 85 2.10 -8.16 6.64
CA THR A 85 2.39 -8.69 7.99
C THR A 85 3.83 -9.15 8.18
N ASN A 86 4.73 -8.93 7.21
CA ASN A 86 6.13 -9.41 7.20
C ASN A 86 6.28 -10.94 7.34
N LYS A 87 5.30 -11.71 6.87
CA LYS A 87 5.29 -13.18 6.91
C LYS A 87 5.54 -13.84 5.55
N GLN A 88 5.72 -13.05 4.48
CA GLN A 88 5.87 -13.62 3.13
C GLN A 88 7.25 -14.27 2.94
N PRO A 89 7.32 -15.58 2.70
CA PRO A 89 8.59 -16.25 2.40
C PRO A 89 9.16 -15.79 1.04
N GLY A 90 10.49 -15.86 0.92
CA GLY A 90 11.22 -15.60 -0.33
C GLY A 90 11.20 -14.16 -0.84
N LEU A 91 10.71 -13.19 -0.06
CA LEU A 91 10.67 -11.77 -0.46
C LEU A 91 12.01 -11.06 -0.27
N GLY A 92 12.82 -11.51 0.71
CA GLY A 92 14.20 -11.06 0.95
C GLY A 92 14.39 -9.57 1.28
N THR A 93 13.32 -8.78 1.38
CA THR A 93 13.36 -7.33 1.54
C THR A 93 12.34 -6.89 2.60
N SER A 94 12.73 -5.98 3.51
CA SER A 94 11.78 -5.40 4.48
C SER A 94 10.76 -4.49 3.78
N LEU A 95 9.59 -4.30 4.39
CA LEU A 95 8.54 -3.39 3.88
C LEU A 95 9.05 -1.98 3.58
N ASP A 96 10.04 -1.49 4.32
CA ASP A 96 10.64 -0.16 4.13
C ASP A 96 11.33 -0.04 2.75
N ASN A 97 11.92 -1.14 2.27
CA ASN A 97 12.61 -1.20 0.98
C ASN A 97 11.65 -1.37 -0.21
N LEU A 98 10.39 -1.74 0.06
CA LEU A 98 9.37 -1.99 -0.95
C LEU A 98 8.66 -0.71 -1.43
N GLY A 99 8.99 0.46 -0.87
CA GLY A 99 8.36 1.72 -1.27
C GLY A 99 6.87 1.76 -0.92
N CYS A 100 6.50 1.19 0.23
CA CYS A 100 5.12 1.17 0.70
C CYS A 100 4.60 2.59 0.86
N SER A 101 3.54 2.92 0.13
CA SER A 101 2.84 4.20 0.29
C SER A 101 1.60 3.96 1.14
N SER A 102 1.55 4.60 2.31
CA SER A 102 0.39 4.62 3.19
C SER A 102 -0.48 5.84 2.86
N SER A 103 -1.79 5.75 3.12
CA SER A 103 -2.68 6.93 3.15
C SER A 103 -2.12 8.06 4.02
N THR A 104 -1.43 7.71 5.10
CA THR A 104 -0.78 8.66 6.01
C THR A 104 0.59 9.16 5.52
N SER A 105 1.21 8.57 4.51
CA SER A 105 2.57 8.97 4.07
C SER A 105 2.62 10.43 3.56
N LYS A 106 1.49 11.00 3.16
CA LYS A 106 1.39 12.41 2.72
C LYS A 106 1.32 13.41 3.89
N THR A 107 1.14 12.98 5.14
CA THR A 107 1.07 13.90 6.30
C THR A 107 2.42 14.42 6.79
N SER A 108 3.55 13.97 6.23
CA SER A 108 4.88 14.55 6.51
C SER A 108 5.06 15.95 5.93
N LYS A 109 4.20 16.38 4.98
CA LYS A 109 4.08 17.78 4.54
C LYS A 109 3.17 18.60 5.45
N ARG A 110 3.09 18.32 6.75
CA ARG A 110 2.64 19.33 7.70
C ARG A 110 3.64 20.47 7.62
N LYS A 111 3.26 21.57 6.95
CA LYS A 111 3.90 22.87 7.21
C LYS A 111 3.92 23.00 8.73
N HIS A 112 5.06 23.39 9.30
CA HIS A 112 5.13 23.76 10.70
C HIS A 112 4.25 25.00 10.90
N THR A 113 2.94 24.81 11.03
CA THR A 113 2.04 25.82 11.54
C THR A 113 2.40 25.92 13.01
N GLY A 114 3.07 27.03 13.36
CA GLY A 114 3.54 27.28 14.72
C GLY A 114 2.47 26.91 15.74
N SER A 115 2.91 26.24 16.82
CA SER A 115 2.00 25.78 17.86
C SER A 115 1.12 26.93 18.37
N LEU A 116 -0.11 26.64 18.81
CA LEU A 116 -0.95 27.63 19.52
C LEU A 116 -0.20 28.28 20.69
N LYS A 117 0.78 27.57 21.28
CA LYS A 117 1.71 28.09 22.29
C LYS A 117 2.57 29.26 21.77
N GLN A 118 3.04 29.17 20.53
CA GLN A 118 3.85 30.20 19.86
C GLN A 118 3.01 31.43 19.50
N LEU A 119 1.79 31.21 18.99
CA LEU A 119 0.79 32.28 18.76
C LEU A 119 0.41 33.02 20.06
N GLY A 120 0.27 32.28 21.17
CA GLY A 120 -0.01 32.83 22.49
C GLY A 120 1.13 33.69 23.05
N GLN A 121 2.39 33.36 22.76
CA GLN A 121 3.55 34.16 23.17
C GLN A 121 3.65 35.48 22.39
N VAL A 122 3.35 35.46 21.09
CA VAL A 122 3.40 36.66 20.23
C VAL A 122 2.26 37.64 20.57
N LYS A 123 1.04 37.15 20.83
CA LYS A 123 -0.10 38.00 21.23
C LYS A 123 0.03 38.64 22.62
N ARG A 124 0.98 38.18 23.45
CA ARG A 124 1.15 38.66 24.84
C ARG A 124 2.22 39.74 25.01
N GLN A 125 2.76 40.29 23.92
CA GLN A 125 3.63 41.46 24.00
C GLN A 125 2.76 42.72 24.11
N LYS A 126 2.55 43.20 25.35
CA LYS A 126 2.05 44.57 25.55
C LYS A 126 3.06 45.53 24.93
N ARG A 127 2.60 46.41 24.04
CA ARG A 127 3.40 47.54 23.56
C ARG A 127 3.88 48.33 24.77
N SER A 128 5.18 48.33 25.04
CA SER A 128 5.78 49.28 25.98
C SER A 128 5.67 50.66 25.37
N TYR A 129 4.80 51.50 25.94
CA TYR A 129 4.72 52.91 25.61
C TYR A 129 6.00 53.56 26.16
N GLN A 130 6.85 54.09 25.27
CA GLN A 130 7.92 55.00 25.68
C GLN A 130 7.35 56.42 25.66
N ALA A 131 7.50 57.11 26.79
CA ALA A 131 7.10 58.50 27.01
C ALA A 131 8.11 59.46 26.36
#